data_AF-K6V2B0-F1
#
_entry.id   AF-K6V2B0-F1
#
_cell.length_a   1.000
_cell.length_b   1.000
_cell.length_c   1.000
_cell.angle_alpha   90.00
_cell.angle_beta   90.00
_cell.angle_gamma   90.00
#
_symmetry.space_group_name_H-M   'P 1'
#
loop_
_entity.id
_entity.type
_entity.pdbx_description
1 polymer ?
#
loop_
_entity_poly.entity_id
_entity_poly.type
_entity_poly.pdbx_seq_one_letter_code
_entity_poly.pdbx_strand_id
1 'polypeptide(L)'
;MSADDYARIIIAVGRGMGVTSRGIMIALATTLVETNIRNYANRAVPGSLTVPYDAIGSDGKSVGLFQQQPQWWGRGDGIDLMDPATAARLFYAQLVQLDYNSSAHPPGWYAQAVQRSAHPHRYDTRFGDAEALYERLTTSTVF
;
A
#
# COMPACT_ATOMS: atom_id res chain seq x y z
N MET A 1 6.25 10.90 8.12
CA MET A 1 7.45 10.02 8.16
C MET A 1 8.14 10.12 6.81
N SER A 2 9.34 9.57 6.60
CA SER A 2 9.90 9.50 5.23
C SER A 2 9.22 8.37 4.42
N ALA A 3 9.33 8.43 3.09
CA ALA A 3 8.86 7.34 2.21
C ALA A 3 9.55 6.00 2.55
N ASP A 4 10.84 6.03 2.89
CA ASP A 4 11.59 4.85 3.31
C ASP A 4 11.06 4.26 4.62
N ASP A 5 10.64 5.08 5.57
CA ASP A 5 10.07 4.59 6.83
C ASP A 5 8.74 3.87 6.61
N TYR A 6 7.87 4.42 5.75
CA TYR A 6 6.63 3.74 5.37
C TYR A 6 6.90 2.45 4.60
N ALA A 7 7.86 2.46 3.65
CA ALA A 7 8.24 1.27 2.91
C ALA A 7 8.77 0.17 3.84
N ARG A 8 9.59 0.53 4.85
CA ARG A 8 10.04 -0.41 5.89
C ARG A 8 8.88 -0.99 6.70
N ILE A 9 7.86 -0.20 7.03
CA ILE A 9 6.65 -0.73 7.68
C ILE A 9 5.96 -1.75 6.79
N ILE A 10 5.73 -1.44 5.51
CA ILE A 10 5.09 -2.34 4.55
C ILE A 10 5.87 -3.66 4.45
N ILE A 11 7.20 -3.57 4.29
CA ILE A 11 8.09 -4.74 4.24
C ILE A 11 8.00 -5.56 5.53
N ALA A 12 8.07 -4.92 6.70
CA ALA A 12 8.03 -5.60 7.99
C ALA A 12 6.69 -6.31 8.21
N VAL A 13 5.58 -5.67 7.87
CA VAL A 13 4.23 -6.27 7.95
C VAL A 13 4.11 -7.46 7.01
N GLY A 14 4.52 -7.31 5.75
CA GLY A 14 4.46 -8.41 4.77
C GLY A 14 5.27 -9.62 5.23
N ARG A 15 6.51 -9.40 5.71
CA ARG A 15 7.35 -10.46 6.30
C ARG A 15 6.69 -11.12 7.50
N GLY A 16 6.13 -10.32 8.42
CA GLY A 16 5.42 -10.84 9.60
C GLY A 16 4.17 -11.66 9.26
N MET A 17 3.55 -11.41 8.11
CA MET A 17 2.41 -12.18 7.59
C MET A 17 2.82 -13.35 6.68
N GLY A 18 4.13 -13.59 6.49
CA GLY A 18 4.62 -14.65 5.60
C GLY A 18 4.42 -14.37 4.11
N VAL A 19 4.19 -13.12 3.73
CA VAL A 19 4.07 -12.70 2.33
C VAL A 19 5.45 -12.75 1.67
N THR A 20 5.54 -13.31 0.46
CA THR A 20 6.81 -13.42 -0.27
C THR A 20 7.32 -12.05 -0.73
N SER A 21 8.61 -11.94 -1.07
CA SER A 21 9.19 -10.70 -1.61
C SER A 21 8.38 -10.13 -2.78
N ARG A 22 7.87 -11.00 -3.66
CA ARG A 22 7.01 -10.60 -4.79
C ARG A 22 5.73 -9.91 -4.31
N GLY A 23 5.04 -10.47 -3.30
CA GLY A 23 3.85 -9.85 -2.73
C GLY A 23 4.15 -8.51 -2.04
N ILE A 24 5.32 -8.40 -1.40
CA ILE A 24 5.77 -7.14 -0.79
C ILE A 24 6.02 -6.07 -1.88
N MET A 25 6.72 -6.43 -2.96
CA MET A 25 6.95 -5.54 -4.10
C MET A 25 5.63 -5.10 -4.75
N ILE A 26 4.63 -5.98 -4.83
CA ILE A 26 3.27 -5.63 -5.31
C ILE A 26 2.67 -4.51 -4.43
N ALA A 27 2.72 -4.66 -3.10
CA ALA A 27 2.22 -3.64 -2.18
C ALA A 27 2.98 -2.31 -2.29
N LEU A 28 4.32 -2.36 -2.42
CA LEU A 28 5.13 -1.16 -2.62
C LEU A 28 4.77 -0.45 -3.94
N ALA A 29 4.63 -1.20 -5.03
CA ALA A 29 4.19 -0.66 -6.32
C ALA A 29 2.80 -0.02 -6.22
N THR A 30 1.89 -0.62 -5.45
CA THR A 30 0.58 -0.03 -5.14
C THR A 30 0.75 1.33 -4.46
N THR A 31 1.51 1.44 -3.37
CA THR A 31 1.68 2.73 -2.67
C THR A 31 2.42 3.78 -3.49
N LEU A 32 3.32 3.38 -4.39
CA LEU A 32 3.98 4.28 -5.33
C LEU A 32 2.98 4.88 -6.32
N VAL A 33 2.05 4.08 -6.85
CA VAL A 33 0.98 4.56 -7.74
C VAL A 33 -0.02 5.44 -7.02
N GLU A 34 -0.49 5.01 -5.85
CA GLU A 34 -1.59 5.67 -5.16
C GLU A 34 -1.19 7.02 -4.57
N THR A 35 0.01 7.10 -3.97
CA THR A 35 0.38 8.27 -3.15
C THR A 35 1.81 8.76 -3.35
N ASN A 36 2.63 8.04 -4.14
CA ASN A 36 4.09 8.13 -4.06
C ASN A 36 4.59 7.92 -2.62
N ILE A 37 4.02 6.93 -1.91
CA ILE A 37 4.36 6.54 -0.52
C ILE A 37 4.24 7.72 0.45
N ARG A 38 3.11 8.43 0.39
CA ARG A 38 2.75 9.49 1.34
C ARG A 38 1.46 9.12 2.05
N ASN A 39 1.36 9.41 3.34
CA ASN A 39 0.15 9.14 4.08
C ASN A 39 -0.86 10.27 3.87
N TYR A 40 -1.90 9.99 3.08
CA TYR A 40 -2.89 10.99 2.69
C TYR A 40 -4.11 10.98 3.64
N ALA A 41 -4.37 12.11 4.29
CA ALA A 41 -5.68 12.36 4.89
C ALA A 41 -6.67 12.84 3.83
N ASN A 42 -7.97 12.86 4.15
CA ASN A 42 -9.02 13.30 3.23
C ASN A 42 -10.01 14.23 3.93
N ARG A 43 -10.34 15.37 3.30
CA ARG A 43 -11.31 16.33 3.83
C ARG A 43 -12.70 15.75 4.03
N ALA A 44 -13.09 14.76 3.23
CA ALA A 44 -14.37 14.05 3.35
C ALA A 44 -14.37 12.95 4.43
N VAL A 45 -13.24 12.71 5.09
CA VAL A 45 -13.06 11.72 6.17
C VAL A 45 -12.46 12.42 7.39
N PRO A 46 -13.27 13.13 8.21
CA PRO A 46 -12.77 13.99 9.28
C PRO A 46 -11.85 13.28 10.29
N GLY A 47 -12.10 11.99 10.58
CA GLY A 47 -11.22 11.20 11.45
C GLY A 47 -9.78 11.15 10.95
N SER A 48 -9.56 11.05 9.64
CA SER A 48 -8.22 11.04 9.05
C SER A 48 -7.41 12.32 9.29
N LEU A 49 -8.08 13.45 9.56
CA LEU A 49 -7.44 14.75 9.85
C LEU A 49 -6.97 14.87 11.31
N THR A 50 -7.33 13.92 12.17
CA THR A 50 -7.03 13.95 13.61
C THR A 50 -5.73 13.22 13.98
N VAL A 51 -5.10 12.56 13.01
CA VAL A 51 -3.85 11.79 13.16
C VAL A 51 -2.79 12.31 12.19
N PRO A 52 -1.50 11.97 12.36
CA PRO A 52 -0.45 12.44 11.46
C PRO A 52 -0.67 12.04 10.00
N TYR A 53 -0.48 13.00 9.08
CA TYR A 53 -0.55 12.81 7.63
C TYR A 53 0.51 13.67 6.94
N ASP A 54 0.86 13.31 5.70
CA ASP A 54 1.85 14.03 4.89
C ASP A 54 1.19 14.89 3.80
N ALA A 55 -0.06 14.58 3.42
CA ALA A 55 -0.81 15.31 2.41
C ALA A 55 -2.33 15.20 2.63
N ILE A 56 -3.08 16.08 1.97
CA ILE A 56 -4.55 16.11 2.05
C ILE A 56 -5.14 15.93 0.64
N GLY A 57 -5.99 14.92 0.49
CA GLY A 57 -6.86 14.73 -0.66
C GLY A 57 -8.26 15.28 -0.42
N SER A 58 -9.02 15.43 -1.50
CA SER A 58 -10.43 15.84 -1.45
C SER A 58 -11.31 15.11 -2.46
N ASP A 59 -10.74 14.23 -3.28
CA ASP A 59 -11.50 13.37 -4.18
C ASP A 59 -11.94 12.10 -3.44
N GLY A 60 -13.18 11.67 -3.68
CA GLY A 60 -13.80 10.53 -3.02
C GLY A 60 -13.67 10.55 -1.49
N LYS A 61 -13.35 9.38 -0.92
CA LYS A 61 -13.13 9.18 0.54
C LYS A 61 -11.90 8.32 0.84
N SER A 62 -10.96 8.25 -0.09
CA SER A 62 -9.74 7.46 0.04
C SER A 62 -8.74 8.12 0.98
N VAL A 63 -8.12 7.32 1.85
CA VAL A 63 -7.13 7.75 2.84
C VAL A 63 -5.96 6.77 2.90
N GLY A 64 -4.89 7.16 3.57
CA GLY A 64 -3.76 6.27 3.82
C GLY A 64 -2.81 6.11 2.63
N LEU A 65 -1.74 5.31 2.84
CA LEU A 65 -0.74 4.97 1.83
C LEU A 65 -1.31 4.28 0.58
N PHE A 66 -2.35 3.47 0.79
CA PHE A 66 -3.00 2.64 -0.22
C PHE A 66 -4.26 3.29 -0.81
N GLN A 67 -4.62 4.52 -0.42
CA GLN A 67 -5.85 5.18 -0.87
C GLN A 67 -7.11 4.32 -0.69
N GLN A 68 -7.17 3.60 0.42
CA GLN A 68 -8.29 2.74 0.79
C GLN A 68 -9.46 3.60 1.28
N GLN A 69 -10.70 3.20 0.97
CA GLN A 69 -11.89 3.88 1.48
C GLN A 69 -12.43 3.19 2.74
N PRO A 70 -12.77 3.97 3.79
CA PRO A 70 -13.32 3.46 5.04
C PRO A 70 -14.49 2.49 4.87
N GLN A 71 -15.38 2.74 3.91
CA GLN A 71 -16.57 1.92 3.65
C GLN A 71 -16.25 0.45 3.33
N TRP A 72 -15.09 0.17 2.72
CA TRP A 72 -14.75 -1.18 2.25
C TRP A 72 -13.59 -1.83 3.01
N TRP A 73 -12.72 -1.01 3.60
CA TRP A 73 -11.44 -1.48 4.14
C TRP A 73 -11.32 -1.36 5.65
N GLY A 74 -12.00 -0.40 6.27
CA GLY A 74 -11.73 -0.02 7.65
C GLY A 74 -13.00 0.30 8.44
N ARG A 75 -12.81 1.02 9.54
CA ARG A 75 -13.91 1.55 10.35
C ARG A 75 -14.40 2.86 9.75
N GLY A 76 -15.66 3.21 10.02
CA GLY A 76 -16.34 4.33 9.36
C GLY A 76 -15.69 5.71 9.51
N ASP A 77 -14.81 5.92 10.51
CA ASP A 77 -14.06 7.17 10.70
C ASP A 77 -12.74 7.25 9.92
N GLY A 78 -12.28 6.13 9.35
CA GLY A 78 -11.08 6.01 8.53
C GLY A 78 -9.75 6.19 9.27
N ILE A 79 -9.76 6.24 10.60
CA ILE A 79 -8.55 6.46 11.41
C ILE A 79 -7.61 5.26 11.32
N ASP A 80 -8.17 4.05 11.28
CA ASP A 80 -7.40 2.80 11.15
C ASP A 80 -6.64 2.70 9.83
N LEU A 81 -7.22 3.23 8.74
CA LEU A 81 -6.58 3.28 7.43
C LEU A 81 -5.43 4.30 7.34
N MET A 82 -5.33 5.22 8.30
CA MET A 82 -4.21 6.15 8.42
C MET A 82 -2.98 5.52 9.09
N ASP A 83 -3.13 4.42 9.83
CA ASP A 83 -1.99 3.66 10.34
C ASP A 83 -1.38 2.81 9.20
N PRO A 84 -0.13 3.11 8.78
CA PRO A 84 0.53 2.39 7.69
C PRO A 84 0.56 0.87 7.88
N ALA A 85 0.73 0.41 9.12
CA ALA A 85 0.80 -1.01 9.41
C ALA A 85 -0.56 -1.68 9.24
N THR A 86 -1.63 -1.05 9.73
CA THR A 86 -3.01 -1.54 9.56
C THR A 86 -3.43 -1.54 8.09
N ALA A 87 -3.19 -0.45 7.35
CA ALA A 87 -3.49 -0.39 5.92
C ALA A 87 -2.77 -1.48 5.12
N ALA A 88 -1.48 -1.73 5.41
CA ALA A 88 -0.70 -2.80 4.79
C ALA A 88 -1.25 -4.20 5.12
N ARG A 89 -1.61 -4.47 6.38
CA ARG A 89 -2.23 -5.76 6.78
C ARG A 89 -3.51 -6.03 6.01
N LEU A 90 -4.36 -5.02 5.87
CA LEU A 90 -5.61 -5.13 5.12
C LEU A 90 -5.37 -5.43 3.65
N PHE A 91 -4.42 -4.74 3.02
CA PHE A 91 -4.01 -5.02 1.64
C PHE A 91 -3.52 -6.47 1.47
N TYR A 92 -2.60 -6.90 2.33
CA TYR A 92 -2.08 -8.26 2.27
C TYR A 92 -3.14 -9.33 2.53
N ALA A 93 -4.08 -9.08 3.44
CA ALA A 93 -5.18 -10.01 3.72
C ALA A 93 -6.05 -10.29 2.49
N GLN A 94 -6.15 -9.33 1.55
CA GLN A 94 -6.79 -9.54 0.25
C GLN A 94 -5.84 -10.18 -0.76
N LEU A 95 -4.57 -9.74 -0.81
CA LEU A 95 -3.57 -10.26 -1.76
C LEU A 95 -3.35 -11.77 -1.59
N VAL A 96 -3.28 -12.27 -0.36
CA VAL A 96 -3.03 -13.70 -0.08
C VAL A 96 -4.18 -14.61 -0.50
N GLN A 97 -5.35 -14.07 -0.81
CA GLN A 97 -6.46 -14.82 -1.39
C GLN A 97 -6.27 -15.08 -2.89
N LEU A 98 -5.27 -14.44 -3.50
CA LEU A 98 -4.90 -14.60 -4.91
C LEU A 98 -3.64 -15.45 -5.00
N ASP A 99 -3.48 -16.18 -6.10
CA ASP A 99 -2.22 -16.84 -6.43
C ASP A 99 -1.20 -15.84 -6.98
N TYR A 100 -0.80 -14.87 -6.16
CA TYR A 100 0.07 -13.74 -6.55
C TYR A 100 1.51 -14.15 -6.84
N ASN A 101 1.90 -15.37 -6.46
CA ASN A 101 3.21 -15.94 -6.78
C ASN A 101 3.25 -16.56 -8.18
N SER A 102 2.09 -16.84 -8.77
CA SER A 102 2.01 -17.34 -10.13
C SER A 102 2.55 -16.35 -11.15
N SER A 103 3.11 -16.90 -12.22
CA SER A 103 3.50 -16.17 -13.43
C SER A 103 2.36 -16.01 -14.44
N ALA A 104 1.14 -16.45 -14.10
CA ALA A 104 -0.03 -16.34 -14.97
C ALA A 104 -0.41 -14.88 -15.27
N HIS A 105 -0.13 -13.97 -14.33
CA HIS A 105 -0.39 -12.55 -14.48
C HIS A 105 0.83 -11.69 -14.08
N PRO A 106 0.98 -10.49 -14.66
CA PRO A 106 1.98 -9.54 -14.21
C PRO A 106 1.64 -9.04 -12.79
N PRO A 107 2.64 -8.58 -12.01
CA PRO A 107 2.44 -8.16 -10.62
C PRO A 107 1.36 -7.08 -10.43
N GLY A 108 1.29 -6.10 -11.32
CA GLY A 108 0.32 -5.01 -11.27
C GLY A 108 -1.12 -5.47 -11.48
N TRP A 109 -1.34 -6.61 -12.14
CA TRP A 109 -2.66 -7.22 -12.22
C TRP A 109 -3.18 -7.60 -10.83
N TYR A 110 -2.33 -8.17 -9.97
CA TYR A 110 -2.72 -8.54 -8.61
C TYR A 110 -2.99 -7.31 -7.73
N ALA A 111 -2.17 -6.24 -7.87
CA ALA A 111 -2.45 -4.96 -7.22
C ALA A 111 -3.83 -4.41 -7.63
N GLN A 112 -4.15 -4.45 -8.93
CA GLN A 112 -5.45 -4.02 -9.44
C GLN A 112 -6.58 -4.92 -8.94
N ALA A 113 -6.40 -6.24 -8.85
CA ALA A 113 -7.42 -7.15 -8.35
C ALA A 113 -7.79 -6.85 -6.89
N VAL A 114 -6.78 -6.45 -6.09
CA VAL A 114 -6.96 -6.04 -4.69
C VAL A 114 -7.61 -4.64 -4.60
N GLN A 115 -7.09 -3.64 -5.33
CA GLN A 115 -7.55 -2.26 -5.21
C GLN A 115 -8.84 -1.94 -5.97
N ARG A 116 -9.12 -2.67 -7.05
CA ARG A 116 -10.26 -2.47 -7.94
C ARG A 116 -10.40 -1.02 -8.42
N SER A 117 -9.28 -0.40 -8.79
CA SER A 117 -9.23 0.99 -9.26
C SER A 117 -9.82 1.15 -10.67
N ALA A 118 -10.10 2.39 -11.09
CA ALA A 118 -10.50 2.68 -12.46
C ALA A 118 -9.34 2.60 -13.49
N HIS A 119 -8.09 2.36 -13.05
CA HIS A 119 -6.90 2.48 -13.88
C HIS A 119 -5.98 1.23 -13.78
N PRO A 120 -6.40 0.10 -14.37
CA PRO A 120 -5.78 -1.21 -14.14
C PRO A 120 -4.30 -1.29 -14.53
N HIS A 121 -3.85 -0.48 -15.51
CA HIS A 121 -2.49 -0.56 -16.04
C HIS A 121 -1.45 0.26 -15.26
N ARG A 122 -1.84 1.02 -14.24
CA ARG A 122 -0.90 1.94 -13.55
C ARG A 122 0.12 1.20 -12.70
N TYR A 123 -0.25 0.09 -12.07
CA TYR A 123 0.63 -0.59 -11.11
C TYR A 123 1.87 -1.21 -11.74
N ASP A 124 1.75 -1.81 -12.93
CA ASP A 124 2.91 -2.39 -13.63
C ASP A 124 3.97 -1.34 -13.96
N THR A 125 3.57 -0.08 -14.21
CA THR A 125 4.52 1.01 -14.53
C THR A 125 5.47 1.37 -13.40
N ARG A 126 5.14 1.00 -12.16
CA ARG A 126 5.94 1.30 -10.96
C ARG A 126 6.56 0.05 -10.33
N PHE A 127 6.44 -1.12 -10.96
CA PHE A 127 6.97 -2.35 -10.37
C PHE A 127 8.50 -2.37 -10.29
N GLY A 128 9.19 -1.86 -11.32
CA GLY A 128 10.65 -1.72 -11.29
C GLY A 128 11.14 -0.79 -10.18
N ASP A 129 10.43 0.31 -9.92
CA ASP A 129 10.72 1.20 -8.79
C ASP A 129 10.53 0.49 -7.45
N ALA A 130 9.49 -0.35 -7.34
CA ALA A 130 9.20 -1.12 -6.14
C ALA A 130 10.26 -2.19 -5.86
N GLU A 131 10.75 -2.87 -6.90
CA GLU A 131 11.88 -3.80 -6.80
C GLU A 131 13.14 -3.07 -6.30
N ALA A 132 13.51 -1.96 -6.94
CA ALA A 132 14.70 -1.18 -6.54
C ALA A 132 14.59 -0.66 -5.11
N LEU A 133 13.39 -0.22 -4.69
CA LEU A 133 13.11 0.21 -3.33
C LEU A 133 13.23 -0.95 -2.34
N TYR A 134 12.63 -2.10 -2.65
CA TYR A 134 12.71 -3.29 -1.80
C TYR A 134 14.17 -3.70 -1.60
N GLU A 135 14.91 -3.91 -2.68
CA GLU A 135 16.31 -4.33 -2.65
C GLU A 135 17.17 -3.35 -1.84
N ARG A 136 17.03 -2.05 -2.08
CA ARG A 136 17.78 -1.03 -1.33
C ARG A 136 17.54 -1.11 0.17
N LEU A 137 16.30 -1.34 0.59
CA LEU A 137 15.91 -1.38 2.00
C LEU A 137 16.18 -2.73 2.67
N THR A 138 16.27 -3.82 1.91
CA THR A 138 16.52 -5.16 2.46
C THR A 138 17.98 -5.58 2.42
N THR A 139 18.75 -5.08 1.46
CA THR A 139 20.17 -5.39 1.29
C THR A 139 21.08 -4.48 2.12
N SER A 140 20.61 -3.30 2.53
CA SER A 140 21.36 -2.40 3.44
C SER A 140 21.43 -2.89 4.90
N THR A 141 21.11 -4.15 5.18
CA THR A 141 21.32 -4.79 6.49
C THR A 141 22.54 -5.71 6.38
N VAL A 142 23.73 -5.13 6.26
CA VAL A 142 24.99 -5.82 6.54
C VAL A 142 25.52 -5.22 7.83
N PHE A 143 25.79 -6.10 8.80
CA PHE A 143 26.26 -5.79 10.15
C PHE A 143 27.50 -4.90 10.19
#